data_AF-Q5H2I1-F1
#
_entry.id   AF-Q5H2I1-F1
#
_cell.length_a   1.000
_cell.length_b   1.000
_cell.length_c   1.000
_cell.angle_alpha   90.00
_cell.angle_beta   90.00
_cell.angle_gamma   90.00
#
_symmetry.space_group_name_H-M   'P 1'
#
loop_
_entity.id
_entity.type
_entity.pdbx_description
1 polymer ?
#
loop_
_entity_poly.entity_id
_entity_poly.type
_entity_poly.pdbx_seq_one_letter_code
_entity_poly.pdbx_strand_id
1 'polypeptide(L)'
;MHTRPARVHQVPGPEISINSQPLGNASMKKQQGFTLIELMIVVAIIAILAAIALPAYQDYTTRAKLSEALTMSAPAKLAVTETASSLGGVANVTLANSGYSFPGATKYVSNVTIADGTGLVTVTSTVPNAAGTILLTPKDVGGGQLKWTCSSAILTKYLPAECRSSGT
;
A
#
# COMPACT_ATOMS: atom_id res chain seq x y z
N MET A 1 -86.31 56.28 -38.64
CA MET A 1 -86.08 55.00 -37.92
C MET A 1 -84.81 55.17 -37.10
N HIS A 2 -84.93 55.79 -35.92
CA HIS A 2 -84.83 55.14 -34.60
C HIS A 2 -83.46 54.51 -34.30
N THR A 3 -82.74 55.20 -33.42
CA THR A 3 -81.45 54.90 -32.81
C THR A 3 -81.51 53.65 -31.93
N ARG A 4 -80.40 52.90 -31.90
CA ARG A 4 -79.98 52.12 -30.72
C ARG A 4 -78.46 52.25 -30.59
N PRO A 5 -77.92 52.86 -29.51
CA PRO A 5 -76.49 52.81 -29.27
C PRO A 5 -76.09 51.38 -28.84
N ALA A 6 -75.00 50.88 -29.41
CA ALA A 6 -74.39 49.62 -29.02
C ALA A 6 -73.89 49.73 -27.57
N ARG A 7 -74.41 48.85 -26.71
CA ARG A 7 -74.01 48.70 -25.32
C ARG A 7 -72.57 48.20 -25.26
N VAL A 8 -71.64 49.01 -24.75
CA VAL A 8 -70.29 48.57 -24.38
C VAL A 8 -70.45 47.57 -23.24
N HIS A 9 -70.24 46.29 -23.54
CA HIS A 9 -70.21 45.23 -22.54
C HIS A 9 -68.85 45.34 -21.85
N GLN A 10 -68.82 45.99 -20.68
CA GLN A 10 -67.64 45.99 -19.80
C GLN A 10 -67.35 44.53 -19.44
N VAL A 11 -66.24 43.99 -19.96
CA VAL A 11 -65.73 42.70 -19.53
C VAL A 11 -65.04 42.95 -18.18
N PRO A 12 -65.46 42.31 -17.09
CA PRO A 12 -64.75 42.45 -15.82
C PRO A 12 -63.32 41.94 -16.04
N GLY A 13 -62.35 42.84 -15.88
CA GLY A 13 -60.93 42.47 -15.93
C GLY A 13 -60.62 41.44 -14.85
N PRO A 14 -59.56 40.63 -15.03
CA PRO A 14 -59.14 39.71 -13.98
C PRO A 14 -58.82 40.54 -12.73
N GLU A 15 -59.59 40.34 -11.66
CA GLU A 15 -59.16 40.79 -10.34
C GLU A 15 -57.87 40.04 -10.03
N ILE A 16 -56.75 40.76 -10.12
CA ILE A 16 -55.49 40.32 -9.55
C ILE A 16 -55.71 40.38 -8.03
N SER A 17 -56.23 39.30 -7.48
CA SER A 17 -56.29 39.07 -6.04
C SER A 17 -54.84 38.93 -5.57
N ILE A 18 -54.21 40.05 -5.23
CA ILE A 18 -52.98 40.12 -4.44
C ILE A 18 -53.30 39.51 -3.08
N ASN A 19 -53.19 38.18 -3.01
CA ASN A 19 -53.26 37.43 -1.78
C ASN A 19 -52.01 37.85 -1.00
N SER A 20 -52.18 38.81 -0.11
CA SER A 20 -51.16 39.31 0.80
C SER A 20 -50.84 38.24 1.84
N GLN A 21 -50.28 37.12 1.39
CA GLN A 21 -49.66 36.15 2.28
C GLN A 21 -48.48 36.88 2.94
N PRO A 22 -48.46 37.06 4.27
CA PRO A 22 -47.29 37.60 4.94
C PRO A 22 -46.11 36.68 4.60
N LEU A 23 -45.00 37.29 4.15
CA LEU A 23 -43.74 36.60 3.88
C LEU A 23 -43.44 35.70 5.07
N GLY A 24 -43.65 34.39 4.87
CA GLY A 24 -43.39 33.37 5.87
C GLY A 24 -41.97 33.57 6.37
N ASN A 25 -41.85 33.83 7.67
CA ASN A 25 -40.62 34.17 8.36
C ASN A 25 -39.56 33.10 8.02
N ALA A 26 -38.69 33.40 7.07
CA ALA A 26 -37.56 32.54 6.72
C ALA A 26 -36.66 32.51 7.95
N SER A 27 -36.80 31.46 8.75
CA SER A 27 -35.97 31.21 9.92
C SER A 27 -34.52 31.24 9.45
N MET A 28 -33.82 32.34 9.76
CA MET A 28 -32.38 32.44 9.58
C MET A 28 -31.75 31.38 10.48
N LYS A 29 -31.45 30.20 9.90
CA LYS A 29 -30.61 29.21 10.57
C LYS A 29 -29.29 29.90 10.89
N LYS A 30 -29.05 30.18 12.17
CA LYS A 30 -27.75 30.68 12.63
C LYS A 30 -26.67 29.73 12.13
N GLN A 31 -25.83 30.20 11.22
CA GLN A 31 -24.61 29.47 10.87
C GLN A 31 -23.74 29.40 12.13
N GLN A 32 -23.72 28.25 12.77
CA GLN A 32 -22.75 27.94 13.81
C GLN A 32 -21.43 27.61 13.10
N GLY A 33 -20.56 28.61 12.97
CA GLY A 33 -19.21 28.42 12.46
C GLY A 33 -18.31 27.77 13.51
N PHE A 34 -17.38 26.92 13.07
CA PHE A 34 -16.27 26.44 13.89
C PHE A 34 -15.44 27.64 14.35
N THR A 35 -15.11 27.69 15.63
CA THR A 35 -14.26 28.75 16.17
C THR A 35 -12.80 28.52 15.77
N LEU A 36 -12.03 29.60 15.59
CA LEU A 36 -10.59 29.50 15.31
C LEU A 36 -9.85 28.76 16.43
N ILE A 37 -10.33 28.86 17.67
CA ILE A 37 -9.76 28.16 18.83
C ILE A 37 -9.95 26.65 18.73
N GLU A 38 -11.11 26.17 18.27
CA GLU A 38 -11.35 24.74 18.05
C GLU A 38 -10.42 24.20 16.97
N LEU A 39 -10.24 24.95 15.89
CA LEU A 39 -9.35 24.54 14.79
C LEU A 39 -7.89 24.48 15.25
N MET A 40 -7.42 25.44 16.06
CA MET A 40 -6.06 25.43 16.59
C MET A 40 -5.80 24.22 17.50
N ILE A 41 -6.76 23.83 18.34
CA ILE A 41 -6.62 22.65 19.20
C ILE A 41 -6.57 21.37 18.36
N VAL A 42 -7.41 21.25 17.34
CA VAL A 42 -7.41 20.08 16.44
C VAL A 42 -6.07 19.95 15.72
N VAL A 43 -5.52 21.05 15.19
CA VAL A 43 -4.21 21.04 14.53
C VAL A 43 -3.10 20.66 15.52
N ALA A 44 -3.15 21.16 16.76
CA ALA A 44 -2.18 20.80 17.80
C ALA A 44 -2.20 19.29 18.10
N ILE A 45 -3.38 18.68 18.22
CA ILE A 45 -3.50 17.22 18.46
C ILE A 45 -2.97 16.43 17.25
N ILE A 46 -3.35 16.83 16.03
CA ILE A 46 -2.87 16.16 14.80
C ILE A 46 -1.34 16.26 14.69
N ALA A 47 -0.74 17.39 15.06
CA ALA A 47 0.71 17.57 15.03
C ALA A 47 1.44 16.58 15.96
N ILE A 48 0.90 16.35 17.17
CA ILE A 48 1.47 15.38 18.13
C ILE A 48 1.33 13.94 17.58
N LEU A 49 0.14 13.58 17.07
CA LEU A 49 -0.10 12.25 16.51
C LEU A 49 0.80 11.98 15.29
N ALA A 50 0.94 12.98 14.40
CA ALA A 50 1.78 12.87 13.21
C ALA A 50 3.26 12.67 13.56
N ALA A 51 3.77 13.35 14.60
CA ALA A 51 5.17 13.18 15.04
C ALA A 51 5.51 11.74 15.44
N ILE A 52 4.54 11.00 16.01
CA ILE A 52 4.72 9.59 16.42
C ILE A 52 4.39 8.64 15.25
N ALA A 53 3.34 8.94 14.48
CA ALA A 53 2.85 8.07 13.43
C ALA A 53 3.75 8.02 12.19
N LEU A 54 4.35 9.16 11.80
CA LEU A 54 5.20 9.23 10.61
C LEU A 54 6.43 8.30 10.65
N PRO A 55 7.26 8.28 11.72
CA PRO A 55 8.41 7.37 11.76
C PRO A 55 7.97 5.90 11.75
N ALA A 56 6.91 5.55 12.47
CA ALA A 56 6.36 4.19 12.47
C ALA A 56 5.82 3.78 11.09
N TYR A 57 5.16 4.69 10.38
CA TYR A 57 4.67 4.46 9.02
C TYR A 57 5.81 4.29 8.01
N GLN A 58 6.89 5.07 8.15
CA GLN A 58 8.09 4.90 7.33
C GLN A 58 8.75 3.54 7.56
N ASP A 59 8.84 3.09 8.82
CA ASP A 59 9.35 1.76 9.14
C ASP A 59 8.47 0.65 8.53
N TYR A 60 7.13 0.78 8.63
CA TYR A 60 6.18 -0.15 8.03
C TYR A 60 6.31 -0.22 6.50
N THR A 61 6.34 0.93 5.82
CA THR A 61 6.46 0.97 4.35
C THR A 61 7.82 0.46 3.87
N THR A 62 8.89 0.69 4.62
CA THR A 62 10.23 0.15 4.33
C THR A 62 10.21 -1.38 4.41
N ARG A 63 9.60 -1.93 5.47
CA ARG A 63 9.42 -3.39 5.62
C ARG A 63 8.55 -3.99 4.52
N ALA A 64 7.45 -3.32 4.17
CA ALA A 64 6.54 -3.79 3.11
C ALA A 64 7.25 -3.87 1.75
N LYS A 65 8.07 -2.86 1.41
CA LYS A 65 8.92 -2.88 0.21
C LYS A 65 9.96 -4.00 0.28
N LEU A 66 10.54 -4.25 1.45
CA LEU A 66 11.53 -5.31 1.62
C LEU A 66 10.92 -6.72 1.46
N SER A 67 9.61 -6.91 1.68
CA SER A 67 8.93 -8.18 1.37
C SER A 67 8.92 -8.51 -0.13
N GLU A 68 9.10 -7.52 -1.02
CA GLU A 68 9.30 -7.78 -2.45
C GLU A 68 10.55 -8.61 -2.69
N ALA A 69 11.62 -8.39 -1.92
CA ALA A 69 12.85 -9.17 -2.04
C ALA A 69 12.62 -10.67 -1.82
N LEU A 70 11.75 -11.03 -0.87
CA LEU A 70 11.37 -12.43 -0.63
C LEU A 70 10.54 -12.99 -1.79
N THR A 71 9.62 -12.20 -2.33
CA THR A 71 8.80 -12.59 -3.49
C THR A 71 9.69 -12.84 -4.71
N MET A 72 10.65 -11.96 -4.98
CA MET A 72 11.61 -12.08 -6.09
C MET A 72 12.54 -13.29 -5.93
N SER A 73 12.77 -13.76 -4.70
CA SER A 73 13.60 -14.93 -4.41
C SER A 73 12.88 -16.27 -4.61
N ALA A 74 11.54 -16.29 -4.59
CA ALA A 74 10.75 -17.51 -4.67
C ALA A 74 11.12 -18.42 -5.86
N PRO A 75 11.27 -17.93 -7.11
CA PRO A 75 11.70 -18.78 -8.23
C PRO A 75 13.11 -19.33 -8.06
N ALA A 76 14.04 -18.58 -7.46
CA ALA A 76 15.39 -19.08 -7.17
C ALA A 76 15.36 -20.21 -6.13
N LYS A 77 14.57 -20.04 -5.05
CA LYS A 77 14.39 -21.09 -4.03
C LYS A 77 13.80 -22.37 -4.62
N LEU A 78 12.83 -22.23 -5.53
CA LEU A 78 12.24 -23.37 -6.22
C LEU A 78 13.28 -24.09 -7.09
N ALA A 79 14.02 -23.33 -7.92
CA ALA A 79 15.06 -23.88 -8.78
C ALA A 79 16.13 -24.64 -7.97
N VAL A 80 16.57 -24.09 -6.84
CA VAL A 80 17.50 -24.78 -5.92
C VAL A 80 16.88 -26.07 -5.38
N THR A 81 15.61 -26.04 -4.99
CA THR A 81 14.92 -27.21 -4.40
C THR A 81 14.77 -28.35 -5.41
N GLU A 82 14.34 -28.04 -6.63
CA GLU A 82 14.19 -29.03 -7.70
C GLU A 82 15.54 -29.61 -8.13
N THR A 83 16.55 -28.75 -8.26
CA THR A 83 17.91 -29.16 -8.66
C THR A 83 18.58 -29.99 -7.58
N ALA A 84 18.47 -29.59 -6.32
CA ALA A 84 18.98 -30.37 -5.19
C ALA A 84 18.30 -31.74 -5.11
N SER A 85 16.98 -31.81 -5.32
CA SER A 85 16.24 -33.08 -5.35
C SER A 85 16.72 -33.98 -6.50
N SER A 86 16.98 -33.40 -7.68
CA SER A 86 17.41 -34.13 -8.87
C SER A 86 18.86 -34.62 -8.80
N LEU A 87 19.74 -33.84 -8.17
CA LEU A 87 21.19 -34.09 -8.12
C LEU A 87 21.66 -34.65 -6.77
N GLY A 88 20.75 -35.02 -5.88
CA GLY A 88 21.09 -35.64 -4.60
C GLY A 88 21.71 -34.70 -3.56
N GLY A 89 21.38 -33.41 -3.61
CA GLY A 89 21.70 -32.44 -2.56
C GLY A 89 22.11 -31.05 -3.07
N VAL A 90 22.11 -30.07 -2.15
CA VAL A 90 22.43 -28.66 -2.44
C VAL A 90 23.88 -28.43 -2.85
N ALA A 91 24.78 -29.36 -2.51
CA ALA A 91 26.19 -29.31 -2.87
C ALA A 91 26.43 -29.43 -4.38
N ASN A 92 25.46 -29.97 -5.12
CA ASN A 92 25.54 -30.12 -6.58
C ASN A 92 24.80 -29.02 -7.33
N VAL A 93 24.16 -28.08 -6.62
CA VAL A 93 23.42 -26.97 -7.24
C VAL A 93 24.41 -25.89 -7.66
N THR A 94 24.28 -25.45 -8.91
CA THR A 94 24.97 -24.28 -9.47
C THR A 94 23.94 -23.36 -10.12
N LEU A 95 24.28 -22.09 -10.31
CA LEU A 95 23.43 -21.19 -11.06
C LEU A 95 23.13 -21.75 -12.46
N ALA A 96 24.16 -22.30 -13.11
CA ALA A 96 24.07 -22.82 -14.48
C ALA A 96 23.15 -24.06 -14.60
N ASN A 97 23.23 -25.01 -13.67
CA ASN A 97 22.43 -26.23 -13.74
C ASN A 97 21.02 -26.08 -13.15
N SER A 98 20.76 -24.98 -12.41
CA SER A 98 19.45 -24.72 -11.83
C SER A 98 18.40 -24.23 -12.83
N GLY A 99 18.83 -23.79 -14.03
CA GLY A 99 17.94 -23.16 -15.01
C GLY A 99 17.39 -21.79 -14.58
N TYR A 100 17.79 -21.29 -13.40
CA TYR A 100 17.37 -19.98 -12.92
C TYR A 100 18.12 -18.85 -13.60
N SER A 101 17.37 -17.87 -14.09
CA SER A 101 17.89 -16.57 -14.53
C SER A 101 17.13 -15.46 -13.81
N PHE A 102 17.86 -14.47 -13.29
CA PHE A 102 17.23 -13.29 -12.70
C PHE A 102 16.45 -12.52 -13.78
N PRO A 103 15.13 -12.31 -13.62
CA PRO A 103 14.30 -11.70 -14.68
C PRO A 103 14.60 -10.22 -14.92
N GLY A 104 15.33 -9.57 -14.02
CA GLY A 104 15.71 -8.16 -14.13
C GLY A 104 15.48 -7.40 -12.83
N ALA A 105 16.22 -6.30 -12.68
CA ALA A 105 16.12 -5.45 -11.50
C ALA A 105 14.76 -4.76 -11.42
N THR A 106 14.26 -4.62 -10.19
CA THR A 106 13.10 -3.79 -9.88
C THR A 106 13.57 -2.51 -9.19
N LYS A 107 12.62 -1.68 -8.77
CA LYS A 107 12.92 -0.49 -7.97
C LYS A 107 13.63 -0.81 -6.65
N TYR A 108 13.34 -1.97 -6.06
CA TYR A 108 13.72 -2.33 -4.69
C TYR A 108 14.63 -3.56 -4.61
N VAL A 109 14.83 -4.28 -5.72
CA VAL A 109 15.71 -5.44 -5.83
C VAL A 109 16.63 -5.27 -7.03
N SER A 110 17.94 -5.22 -6.82
CA SER A 110 18.91 -5.10 -7.91
C SER A 110 19.38 -6.42 -8.47
N ASN A 111 19.37 -7.48 -7.66
CA ASN A 111 19.83 -8.80 -8.07
C ASN A 111 19.25 -9.93 -7.21
N VAL A 112 19.14 -11.11 -7.80
CA VAL A 112 18.95 -12.39 -7.10
C VAL A 112 19.90 -13.39 -7.72
N THR A 113 20.70 -14.07 -6.90
CA THR A 113 21.68 -15.06 -7.37
C THR A 113 21.63 -16.33 -6.53
N ILE A 114 22.07 -17.44 -7.12
CA ILE A 114 22.27 -18.73 -6.47
C ILE A 114 23.77 -18.98 -6.41
N ALA A 115 24.31 -19.24 -5.23
CA ALA A 115 25.72 -19.59 -5.08
C ALA A 115 25.96 -21.08 -5.36
N ASP A 116 26.98 -21.34 -6.18
CA ASP A 116 27.40 -22.68 -6.55
C ASP A 116 27.86 -23.49 -5.33
N GLY A 117 27.55 -24.78 -5.32
CA GLY A 117 27.97 -25.72 -4.29
C GLY A 117 27.27 -25.56 -2.94
N THR A 118 26.36 -24.59 -2.80
CA THR A 118 25.63 -24.36 -1.55
C THR A 118 24.13 -24.15 -1.75
N GLY A 119 23.70 -23.73 -2.95
CA GLY A 119 22.30 -23.35 -3.20
C GLY A 119 21.87 -22.10 -2.42
N LEU A 120 22.81 -21.34 -1.85
CA LEU A 120 22.52 -20.10 -1.12
C LEU A 120 21.91 -19.09 -2.08
N VAL A 121 20.66 -18.69 -1.82
CA VAL A 121 19.99 -17.64 -2.59
C VAL A 121 20.30 -16.30 -1.94
N THR A 122 20.92 -15.38 -2.68
CA THR A 122 21.22 -14.03 -2.22
C THR A 122 20.37 -13.02 -2.99
N VAL A 123 19.58 -12.24 -2.26
CA VAL A 123 18.79 -11.14 -2.81
C VAL A 123 19.43 -9.82 -2.40
N THR A 124 19.66 -8.91 -3.35
CA THR A 124 20.20 -7.58 -3.08
C THR A 124 19.07 -6.54 -3.08
N SER A 125 18.74 -6.04 -1.89
CA SER A 125 17.78 -4.96 -1.67
C SER A 125 18.41 -3.59 -1.92
N THR A 126 17.67 -2.74 -2.62
CA THR A 126 17.96 -1.31 -2.82
C THR A 126 16.94 -0.41 -2.12
N VAL A 127 16.10 -0.97 -1.23
CA VAL A 127 15.10 -0.20 -0.47
C VAL A 127 15.82 0.88 0.36
N PRO A 128 15.41 2.16 0.27
CA PRO A 128 15.97 3.22 1.11
C PRO A 128 15.88 2.86 2.60
N ASN A 129 16.95 3.12 3.36
CA ASN A 129 17.10 2.76 4.78
C ASN A 129 17.16 1.24 5.08
N ALA A 130 17.01 0.38 4.07
CA ALA A 130 17.06 -1.07 4.17
C ALA A 130 17.78 -1.70 2.96
N ALA A 131 18.81 -1.01 2.45
CA ALA A 131 19.68 -1.53 1.40
C ALA A 131 20.64 -2.55 2.01
N GLY A 132 20.91 -3.62 1.27
CA GLY A 132 21.75 -4.72 1.75
C GLY A 132 21.31 -6.06 1.18
N THR A 133 21.83 -7.14 1.74
CA THR A 133 21.57 -8.49 1.24
C THR A 133 20.66 -9.27 2.18
N ILE A 134 19.75 -10.04 1.61
CA ILE A 134 18.98 -11.07 2.28
C ILE A 134 19.52 -12.42 1.80
N LEU A 135 19.94 -13.25 2.74
CA LEU A 135 20.54 -14.55 2.50
C LEU A 135 19.53 -15.62 2.88
N LEU A 136 19.21 -16.49 1.93
CA LEU A 136 18.28 -17.60 2.08
C LEU A 136 19.07 -18.89 1.94
N THR A 137 19.35 -19.53 3.07
CA THR A 137 20.20 -20.72 3.13
C THR A 137 19.31 -21.97 3.13
N PRO A 138 19.48 -22.88 2.17
CA PRO A 138 18.82 -24.18 2.23
C PRO A 138 19.56 -25.11 3.20
N LYS A 139 18.80 -25.88 3.98
CA LYS A 139 19.29 -26.97 4.82
C LYS A 139 18.51 -28.23 4.47
N ASP A 140 19.21 -29.27 4.03
CA ASP A 140 18.59 -30.57 3.79
C ASP A 140 18.08 -31.16 5.12
N VAL A 141 16.82 -31.60 5.12
CA VAL A 141 16.17 -32.25 6.28
C VAL A 141 15.81 -33.72 5.99
N GLY A 142 16.32 -34.28 4.90
CA GLY A 142 16.06 -35.64 4.45
C GLY A 142 14.88 -35.74 3.48
N GLY A 143 14.83 -36.82 2.71
CA GLY A 143 13.74 -37.09 1.77
C GLY A 143 13.63 -36.10 0.60
N GLY A 144 14.72 -35.38 0.29
CA GLY A 144 14.72 -34.35 -0.76
C GLY A 144 14.06 -33.03 -0.35
N GLN A 145 13.73 -32.84 0.93
CA GLN A 145 13.13 -31.62 1.43
C GLN A 145 14.19 -30.66 1.98
N LEU A 146 14.06 -29.37 1.63
CA LEU A 146 14.91 -28.29 2.13
C LEU A 146 14.16 -27.43 3.13
N LYS A 147 14.72 -27.25 4.33
CA LYS A 147 14.35 -26.20 5.28
C LYS A 147 15.14 -24.94 4.94
N TRP A 148 14.44 -23.84 4.72
CA TRP A 148 15.06 -22.55 4.41
C TRP A 148 15.23 -21.71 5.67
N THR A 149 16.41 -21.15 5.87
CA THR A 149 16.66 -20.12 6.89
C THR A 149 16.95 -18.79 6.22
N CYS A 150 16.43 -17.70 6.77
CA CYS A 150 16.68 -16.35 6.27
C CYS A 150 17.57 -15.58 7.24
N SER A 151 18.60 -14.91 6.73
CA SER A 151 19.46 -14.01 7.49
C SER A 151 19.81 -12.75 6.70
N SER A 152 20.14 -11.66 7.41
CA SER A 152 20.52 -10.39 6.78
C SER A 152 21.23 -9.49 7.80
N ALA A 153 22.08 -8.59 7.30
CA ALA A 153 22.65 -7.50 8.10
C ALA A 153 21.77 -6.24 8.15
N ILE A 154 20.64 -6.22 7.43
CA ILE A 154 19.66 -5.13 7.50
C ILE A 154 19.05 -5.08 8.91
N LEU A 155 18.76 -3.87 9.41
CA LEU A 155 18.15 -3.68 10.72
C LEU A 155 16.86 -4.52 10.87
N THR A 156 16.76 -5.24 11.99
CA THR A 156 15.67 -6.19 12.27
C THR A 156 14.27 -5.57 12.20
N LYS A 157 14.14 -4.28 12.49
CA LYS A 157 12.88 -3.53 12.37
C LYS A 157 12.36 -3.46 10.93
N TYR A 158 13.23 -3.48 9.93
CA TYR A 158 12.86 -3.46 8.51
C TYR A 158 12.70 -4.86 7.92
N LEU A 159 13.35 -5.88 8.49
CA LEU A 159 13.25 -7.25 7.99
C LEU A 159 11.81 -7.78 8.05
N PRO A 160 11.35 -8.59 7.08
CA PRO A 160 10.13 -9.38 7.19
C PRO A 160 10.24 -10.43 8.29
N ALA A 161 9.09 -10.97 8.75
CA ALA A 161 9.07 -11.88 9.90
C ALA A 161 9.95 -13.13 9.73
N GLU A 162 9.98 -13.70 8.53
CA GLU A 162 10.77 -14.88 8.19
C GLU A 162 12.28 -14.67 8.34
N CYS A 163 12.75 -13.42 8.29
CA CYS A 163 14.16 -13.07 8.38
C CYS A 163 14.56 -12.49 9.75
N ARG A 164 13.64 -12.46 10.73
CA ARG A 164 13.93 -11.96 12.08
C ARG A 164 14.39 -13.06 13.04
N SER A 165 14.11 -14.32 12.73
CA SER A 165 14.58 -15.46 13.52
C SER A 165 15.80 -16.05 12.82
N SER A 166 16.97 -15.53 13.16
CA SER A 166 18.23 -16.23 12.92
C SER A 166 18.11 -17.60 13.58
N GLY A 167 18.15 -18.67 12.77
CA GLY A 167 17.78 -20.01 13.20
C GLY A 167 18.43 -20.46 14.51
N THR A 168 17.59 -20.93 15.43
CA THR A 168 17.93 -21.99 16.39
C THR A 168 17.92 -23.32 15.69
#